data_AF-A0A9E8M094-F1
#
_entry.id   AF-A0A9E8M094-F1
#
_cell.length_a   1.000
_cell.length_b   1.000
_cell.length_c   1.000
_cell.angle_alpha   90.00
_cell.angle_beta   90.00
_cell.angle_gamma   90.00
#
_symmetry.space_group_name_H-M   'P 1'
#
loop_
_entity.id
_entity.type
_entity.pdbx_description
1 polymer ?
#
loop_
_entity_poly.entity_id
_entity_poly.type
_entity_poly.pdbx_seq_one_letter_code
_entity_poly.pdbx_strand_id
1 'polypeptide(L)'
;MFGLYAWMYEQESQNTSNRVKETLKTRAKNGLFKGSNPPYGYEVRDGKLYIRNDETPNIVRRIFKEYLEGNGRQSIARRLYNEGIPTPAQIAGKANAGDKWHDSTIRCILTNPHYVGDLVQGRTTTVSVTSKRRKNVPKEEQFIIKNAHEPIISRETFDAVQNQLEQRRKYITAPKIHLFTNVLFCADCGTGMWFRSNRDGYICGAYARHGKKACTAHTIKEDFLKETILNDIKSLIHQIDKEQYIKKMERKSKSTKSDSQKKINKINKQMDVLKNRKRKFINLLADGIITNEEYQESIEATNKDLTKLMEQKNELLSLMESEDVIQTIEKLKKELLQFLNFDELTEDILHRLINRIEVKEDGTPIIHYRFTTPKIE
;
A
#
# COMPACT_ATOMS: atom_id res chain seq x y z
N MET A 1 -1.02 -36.85 -16.80
CA MET A 1 -0.04 -36.42 -17.84
C MET A 1 0.49 -35.00 -17.60
N PHE A 2 -0.36 -34.01 -17.29
CA PHE A 2 0.05 -32.61 -17.06
C PHE A 2 1.12 -32.42 -15.96
N GLY A 3 1.03 -33.12 -14.83
CA GLY A 3 2.02 -32.99 -13.75
C GLY A 3 3.44 -33.47 -14.13
N LEU A 4 3.53 -34.50 -14.97
CA LEU A 4 4.82 -35.03 -15.47
C LEU A 4 5.49 -34.04 -16.42
N TYR A 5 4.72 -33.42 -17.32
CA TYR A 5 5.23 -32.36 -18.20
C TYR A 5 5.64 -31.11 -17.41
N ALA A 6 4.83 -30.67 -16.45
CA ALA A 6 5.17 -29.54 -15.60
C ALA A 6 6.50 -29.76 -14.84
N TRP A 7 6.67 -30.95 -14.25
CA TRP A 7 7.92 -31.34 -13.60
C TRP A 7 9.11 -31.37 -14.57
N MET A 8 8.93 -31.93 -15.77
CA MET A 8 9.98 -31.99 -16.78
C MET A 8 10.42 -30.59 -17.25
N TYR A 9 9.48 -29.68 -17.47
CA TYR A 9 9.78 -28.29 -17.82
C TYR A 9 10.46 -27.53 -16.68
N GLU A 10 10.05 -27.76 -15.43
CA GLU A 10 10.71 -27.18 -14.26
C GLU A 10 12.17 -27.66 -14.16
N GLN A 11 12.41 -28.96 -14.37
CA GLN A 11 13.75 -29.55 -14.37
C GLN A 11 14.63 -28.98 -15.50
N GLU A 12 14.08 -28.82 -16.70
CA GLU A 12 14.79 -28.22 -17.84
C GLU A 12 15.16 -26.75 -17.58
N SER A 13 14.23 -25.99 -16.99
CA SER A 13 14.46 -24.61 -16.58
C SER A 13 15.56 -24.51 -15.51
N GLN A 14 15.56 -25.44 -14.55
CA GLN A 14 16.61 -25.55 -13.53
C GLN A 14 17.99 -25.87 -14.14
N ASN A 15 18.06 -26.83 -15.06
CA ASN A 15 19.30 -27.20 -15.75
C ASN A 15 19.85 -26.04 -16.59
N THR A 16 18.99 -25.31 -17.30
CA THR A 16 19.38 -24.13 -18.07
C THR A 16 19.88 -23.02 -17.17
N SER A 17 19.20 -22.75 -16.05
CA SER A 17 19.68 -21.79 -15.04
C SER A 17 21.06 -22.17 -14.48
N ASN A 18 21.28 -23.45 -14.20
CA ASN A 18 22.57 -23.95 -13.70
C ASN A 18 23.69 -23.75 -14.74
N ARG A 19 23.45 -24.08 -16.02
CA ARG A 19 24.41 -23.85 -17.11
C ARG A 19 24.78 -22.37 -17.28
N VAL A 20 23.79 -21.47 -17.21
CA VAL A 20 24.02 -20.02 -17.24
C VAL A 20 24.86 -19.58 -16.04
N LYS A 21 24.54 -20.06 -14.82
CA LYS A 21 25.32 -19.75 -13.62
C LYS A 21 26.77 -20.20 -13.74
N GLU A 22 27.03 -21.40 -14.24
CA GLU A 22 28.40 -21.89 -14.47
C GLU A 22 29.15 -21.04 -15.50
N THR A 23 28.51 -20.68 -16.61
CA THR A 23 29.10 -19.78 -17.61
C THR A 23 29.48 -18.43 -16.99
N LEU A 24 28.59 -17.85 -16.18
CA LEU A 24 28.85 -16.59 -15.48
C LEU A 24 29.94 -16.72 -14.40
N LYS A 25 30.06 -17.88 -13.74
CA LYS A 25 31.16 -18.17 -12.80
C LYS A 25 32.49 -18.25 -13.54
N THR A 26 32.56 -18.97 -14.66
CA THR A 26 33.78 -19.08 -15.48
C THR A 26 34.22 -17.71 -15.99
N ARG A 27 33.30 -16.89 -16.51
CA ARG A 27 33.59 -15.50 -16.89
C ARG A 27 34.13 -14.68 -15.72
N ALA A 28 33.52 -14.80 -14.55
CA ALA A 28 33.96 -14.09 -13.36
C ALA A 28 35.37 -14.52 -12.90
N LYS A 29 35.69 -15.81 -12.95
CA LYS A 29 37.04 -16.34 -12.66
C LYS A 29 38.09 -15.85 -13.65
N ASN A 30 37.70 -15.62 -14.91
CA ASN A 30 38.58 -15.12 -15.97
C ASN A 30 38.76 -13.58 -15.96
N GLY A 31 38.25 -12.87 -14.95
CA GLY A 31 38.37 -11.41 -14.89
C GLY A 31 37.43 -10.65 -15.82
N LEU A 32 36.46 -11.33 -16.42
CA LEU A 32 35.46 -10.70 -17.28
C LEU A 32 34.30 -10.20 -16.41
N PHE A 33 33.94 -8.94 -16.60
CA PHE A 33 32.78 -8.30 -16.01
C PHE A 33 31.50 -8.97 -16.52
N LYS A 34 30.69 -9.46 -15.58
CA LYS A 34 29.45 -10.18 -15.88
C LYS A 34 28.18 -9.31 -15.78
N GLY A 35 28.30 -8.11 -15.21
CA GLY A 35 27.16 -7.25 -14.96
C GLY A 35 26.61 -6.64 -16.24
N SER A 36 25.30 -6.39 -16.29
CA SER A 36 24.68 -5.70 -17.45
C SER A 36 25.05 -4.21 -17.49
N ASN A 37 25.22 -3.58 -16.34
CA ASN A 37 25.56 -2.16 -16.24
C ASN A 37 26.90 -2.01 -15.53
N PRO A 38 27.89 -1.32 -16.14
CA PRO A 38 29.14 -1.01 -15.47
C PRO A 38 28.94 -0.07 -14.28
N PRO A 39 29.89 -0.04 -13.32
CA PRO A 39 29.92 0.99 -12.29
C PRO A 39 29.99 2.39 -12.92
N TYR A 40 29.44 3.39 -12.24
CA TYR A 40 29.49 4.79 -12.69
C TYR A 40 30.94 5.26 -12.87
N GLY A 41 31.29 5.94 -13.96
CA GLY A 41 32.70 6.24 -14.30
C GLY A 41 33.38 5.21 -15.20
N TYR A 42 32.77 4.03 -15.40
CA TYR A 42 33.32 2.96 -16.22
C TYR A 42 32.40 2.60 -17.38
N GLU A 43 33.00 1.99 -18.39
CA GLU A 43 32.33 1.29 -19.48
C GLU A 43 32.91 -0.11 -19.68
N VAL A 44 32.15 -0.97 -20.37
CA VAL A 44 32.59 -2.34 -20.66
C VAL A 44 32.99 -2.43 -22.12
N ARG A 45 34.23 -2.83 -22.40
CA ARG A 45 34.69 -3.21 -23.74
C ARG A 45 35.29 -4.61 -23.65
N ASP A 46 34.89 -5.51 -24.55
CA ASP A 46 35.34 -6.92 -24.57
C ASP A 46 35.21 -7.65 -23.21
N GLY A 47 34.22 -7.27 -22.41
CA GLY A 47 34.00 -7.83 -21.09
C GLY A 47 34.97 -7.34 -20.00
N LYS A 48 35.82 -6.33 -20.26
CA LYS A 48 36.67 -5.67 -19.25
C LYS A 48 36.17 -4.25 -18.98
N LEU A 49 36.48 -3.75 -17.78
CA LEU A 49 36.13 -2.38 -17.38
C LEU A 49 37.21 -1.41 -17.84
N TYR A 50 36.79 -0.32 -18.47
CA TYR A 50 37.64 0.81 -18.88
C TYR A 50 37.05 2.10 -18.33
N ILE A 51 37.91 3.05 -18.00
CA ILE A 51 37.48 4.39 -17.58
C ILE A 51 36.79 5.05 -18.77
N ARG A 52 35.64 5.65 -18.53
CA ARG A 52 34.91 6.35 -19.59
C ARG A 52 35.53 7.71 -19.89
N ASN A 53 35.49 8.11 -21.16
CA ASN A 53 35.95 9.41 -21.64
C ASN A 53 34.90 10.54 -21.43
N ASP A 54 34.18 10.56 -20.31
CA ASP A 54 33.22 11.60 -19.96
C ASP A 54 33.54 12.20 -18.57
N GLU A 55 32.67 13.07 -18.05
CA GLU A 55 32.86 13.67 -16.72
C GLU A 55 32.55 12.71 -15.54
N THR A 56 32.01 11.53 -15.81
CA THR A 56 31.57 10.62 -14.74
C THR A 56 32.69 10.13 -13.81
N PRO A 57 33.94 9.85 -14.28
CA PRO A 57 35.07 9.55 -13.40
C PRO A 57 35.45 10.72 -12.50
N ASN A 58 35.39 11.96 -13.00
CA ASN A 58 35.69 13.16 -12.21
C ASN A 58 34.66 13.34 -11.09
N ILE A 59 33.39 13.07 -11.39
CA ILE A 59 32.31 13.08 -10.40
C ILE A 59 32.54 12.02 -9.32
N VAL A 60 33.01 10.81 -9.69
CA VAL A 60 33.41 9.80 -8.71
C VAL A 60 34.53 10.31 -7.81
N ARG A 61 35.62 10.86 -8.37
CA ARG A 61 36.73 11.45 -7.59
C ARG A 61 36.22 12.52 -6.62
N ARG A 62 35.33 13.38 -7.09
CA ARG A 62 34.69 14.41 -6.28
C ARG A 62 33.84 13.82 -5.14
N ILE A 63 33.05 12.78 -5.38
CA ILE A 63 32.25 12.11 -4.34
C ILE A 63 33.14 11.57 -3.21
N PHE A 64 34.25 10.92 -3.55
CA PHE A 64 35.21 10.42 -2.56
C PHE A 64 35.85 11.57 -1.78
N LYS A 65 36.30 12.62 -2.48
CA LYS A 65 36.89 13.82 -1.86
C LYS A 65 35.92 14.51 -0.90
N GLU A 66 34.71 14.84 -1.35
CA GLU A 66 33.70 15.52 -0.52
C GLU A 66 33.35 14.69 0.73
N TYR A 67 33.33 13.36 0.62
CA TYR A 67 33.07 12.51 1.78
C TYR A 67 34.20 12.56 2.81
N LEU A 68 35.47 12.50 2.35
CA LEU A 68 36.66 12.64 3.21
C LEU A 68 36.73 14.00 3.89
N GLU A 69 36.34 15.07 3.21
CA GLU A 69 36.17 16.42 3.78
C GLU A 69 35.09 16.48 4.89
N GLY A 70 34.34 15.40 5.08
CA GLY A 70 33.38 15.25 6.17
C GLY A 70 31.93 15.48 5.73
N ASN A 71 31.65 15.73 4.45
CA ASN A 71 30.27 15.91 3.99
C ASN A 71 29.47 14.60 4.14
N GLY A 72 28.19 14.73 4.53
CA GLY A 72 27.30 13.59 4.67
C GLY A 72 26.81 13.06 3.31
N ARG A 73 26.57 11.74 3.20
CA ARG A 73 26.10 11.09 1.95
C ARG A 73 24.87 11.76 1.34
N GLN A 74 23.88 12.12 2.16
CA GLN A 74 22.67 12.81 1.70
C GLN A 74 22.96 14.25 1.23
N SER A 75 23.94 14.93 1.83
CA SER A 75 24.34 16.28 1.43
C SER A 75 25.02 16.26 0.06
N ILE A 76 25.95 15.31 -0.15
CA ILE A 76 26.61 15.07 -1.45
C ILE A 76 25.54 14.77 -2.52
N ALA A 77 24.62 13.83 -2.24
CA ALA A 77 23.52 13.50 -3.14
C ALA A 77 22.67 14.74 -3.50
N ARG A 78 22.30 15.54 -2.49
CA ARG A 78 21.55 16.78 -2.70
C ARG A 78 22.32 17.79 -3.56
N ARG A 79 23.62 17.93 -3.36
CA ARG A 79 24.46 18.84 -4.15
C ARG A 79 24.49 18.43 -5.62
N LEU A 80 24.82 17.17 -5.91
CA LEU A 80 24.84 16.63 -7.28
C LEU A 80 23.49 16.78 -7.99
N TYR A 81 22.38 16.55 -7.28
CA TYR A 81 21.04 16.76 -7.81
C TYR A 81 20.76 18.22 -8.19
N ASN A 82 21.14 19.16 -7.32
CA ASN A 82 20.91 20.59 -7.56
C ASN A 82 21.75 21.10 -8.73
N GLU A 83 22.98 20.60 -8.88
CA GLU A 83 23.87 20.89 -10.02
C GLU A 83 23.43 20.24 -11.34
N GLY A 84 22.43 19.34 -11.30
CA GLY A 84 21.91 18.69 -12.50
C GLY A 84 22.79 17.57 -13.05
N ILE A 85 23.67 17.00 -12.20
CA ILE A 85 24.58 15.92 -12.59
C ILE A 85 23.77 14.63 -12.83
N PRO A 86 23.94 13.95 -13.98
CA PRO A 86 23.16 12.77 -14.32
C PRO A 86 23.49 11.59 -13.40
N THR A 87 22.45 10.88 -12.95
CA THR A 87 22.59 9.73 -12.05
C THR A 87 23.19 8.50 -12.76
N PRO A 88 23.73 7.53 -12.02
CA PRO A 88 24.21 6.28 -12.63
C PRO A 88 23.13 5.52 -13.40
N ALA A 89 21.85 5.67 -13.02
CA ALA A 89 20.75 5.05 -13.74
C ALA A 89 20.47 5.74 -15.08
N GLN A 90 20.58 7.07 -15.15
CA GLN A 90 20.42 7.84 -16.38
C GLN A 90 21.55 7.53 -17.36
N ILE A 91 22.79 7.54 -16.88
CA ILE A 91 23.96 7.20 -17.67
C ILE A 91 23.92 5.75 -18.19
N ALA A 92 23.32 4.84 -17.44
CA ALA A 92 23.10 3.46 -17.88
C ALA A 92 21.88 3.28 -18.82
N GLY A 93 21.17 4.35 -19.18
CA GLY A 93 20.04 4.31 -20.10
C GLY A 93 18.82 3.54 -19.57
N LYS A 94 18.61 3.48 -18.25
CA LYS A 94 17.48 2.75 -17.68
C LYS A 94 16.16 3.49 -17.94
N ALA A 95 15.12 2.78 -18.38
CA ALA A 95 13.79 3.36 -18.63
C ALA A 95 13.19 4.08 -17.42
N ASN A 96 13.39 3.53 -16.21
CA ASN A 96 12.92 4.12 -14.95
C ASN A 96 14.00 4.95 -14.24
N ALA A 97 14.90 5.59 -14.99
CA ALA A 97 15.97 6.40 -14.41
C ALA A 97 15.42 7.71 -13.84
N GLY A 98 15.57 7.89 -12.53
CA GLY A 98 15.32 9.17 -11.88
C GLY A 98 16.52 10.12 -12.01
N ASP A 99 16.21 11.42 -11.99
CA ASP A 99 17.19 12.52 -11.92
C ASP A 99 17.72 12.77 -10.50
N LYS A 100 16.99 12.26 -9.48
CA LYS A 100 17.32 12.46 -8.07
C LYS A 100 18.44 11.53 -7.60
N TRP A 101 19.48 12.12 -7.03
CA TRP A 101 20.51 11.41 -6.29
C TRP A 101 20.04 11.04 -4.88
N HIS A 102 20.33 9.81 -4.46
CA HIS A 102 19.98 9.28 -3.14
C HIS A 102 21.23 8.90 -2.33
N ASP A 103 21.12 8.91 -0.99
CA ASP A 103 22.23 8.52 -0.11
C ASP A 103 22.70 7.07 -0.35
N SER A 104 21.78 6.20 -0.74
CA SER A 104 22.03 4.80 -1.08
C SER A 104 22.91 4.67 -2.32
N THR A 105 22.67 5.49 -3.35
CA THR A 105 23.52 5.55 -4.55
C THR A 105 24.93 6.00 -4.21
N ILE A 106 25.07 7.05 -3.39
CA ILE A 106 26.37 7.53 -2.92
C ILE A 106 27.09 6.46 -2.10
N ARG A 107 26.38 5.78 -1.19
CA ARG A 107 26.93 4.66 -0.42
C ARG A 107 27.42 3.54 -1.34
N CYS A 108 26.64 3.17 -2.36
CA CYS A 108 27.03 2.15 -3.33
C CYS A 108 28.32 2.55 -4.06
N ILE A 109 28.52 3.83 -4.39
CA ILE A 109 29.77 4.30 -5.02
C ILE A 109 30.93 4.20 -4.03
N LEU A 110 30.79 4.78 -2.84
CA LEU A 110 31.85 4.82 -1.81
C LEU A 110 32.28 3.44 -1.31
N THR A 111 31.41 2.44 -1.34
CA THR A 111 31.70 1.07 -0.84
C THR A 111 32.10 0.10 -1.95
N ASN A 112 32.15 0.53 -3.21
CA ASN A 112 32.41 -0.38 -4.31
C ASN A 112 33.91 -0.53 -4.61
N PRO A 113 34.53 -1.70 -4.36
CA PRO A 113 35.94 -1.94 -4.61
C PRO A 113 36.34 -1.88 -6.09
N HIS A 114 35.38 -1.85 -7.03
CA HIS A 114 35.69 -1.61 -8.44
C HIS A 114 36.42 -0.28 -8.67
N TYR A 115 36.25 0.72 -7.81
CA TYR A 115 36.93 2.02 -7.97
C TYR A 115 38.43 1.98 -7.68
N VAL A 116 38.91 0.95 -6.97
CA VAL A 116 40.34 0.68 -6.70
C VAL A 116 40.93 -0.41 -7.60
N GLY A 117 40.24 -0.75 -8.68
CA GLY A 117 40.70 -1.77 -9.65
C GLY A 117 40.38 -3.21 -9.25
N ASP A 118 39.66 -3.44 -8.13
CA ASP A 118 39.32 -4.78 -7.67
C ASP A 118 37.97 -5.22 -8.25
N LEU A 119 37.97 -6.32 -9.01
CA LEU A 119 36.78 -6.89 -9.60
C LEU A 119 36.15 -7.92 -8.66
N VAL A 120 35.22 -7.46 -7.82
CA VAL A 120 34.40 -8.29 -6.93
C VAL A 120 33.06 -8.66 -7.55
N GLN A 121 32.84 -9.94 -7.83
CA GLN A 121 31.64 -10.45 -8.50
C GLN A 121 31.00 -11.59 -7.70
N GLY A 122 29.68 -11.78 -7.88
CA GLY A 122 28.97 -12.88 -7.22
C GLY A 122 28.40 -12.57 -5.84
N ARG A 123 28.26 -11.29 -5.48
CA ARG A 123 27.68 -10.84 -4.20
C ARG A 123 26.28 -11.38 -3.88
N THR A 124 25.50 -11.76 -4.89
CA THR A 124 24.13 -12.27 -4.73
C THR A 124 23.83 -13.40 -5.71
N THR A 125 23.00 -14.36 -5.30
CA THR A 125 22.50 -15.45 -6.16
C THR A 125 20.98 -15.62 -6.01
N THR A 126 20.31 -16.19 -7.01
CA THR A 126 18.87 -16.47 -6.97
C THR A 126 18.62 -17.76 -6.17
N VAL A 127 17.59 -17.75 -5.31
CA VAL A 127 17.29 -18.87 -4.40
C VAL A 127 16.82 -20.11 -5.16
N SER A 128 15.87 -19.96 -6.08
CA SER A 128 15.38 -21.02 -6.97
C SER A 128 15.05 -20.43 -8.34
N VAL A 129 14.84 -21.27 -9.35
CA VAL A 129 14.43 -20.79 -10.68
C VAL A 129 12.99 -20.26 -10.67
N THR A 130 12.14 -20.82 -9.83
CA THR A 130 10.75 -20.41 -9.64
C THR A 130 10.59 -19.14 -8.81
N SER A 131 11.61 -18.74 -8.04
CA SER A 131 11.54 -17.58 -7.16
C SER A 131 12.38 -16.40 -7.66
N LYS A 132 11.78 -15.21 -7.67
CA LYS A 132 12.52 -13.96 -7.91
C LYS A 132 13.36 -13.52 -6.70
N ARG A 133 13.30 -14.23 -5.57
CA ARG A 133 14.07 -13.90 -4.36
C ARG A 133 15.55 -14.15 -4.58
N ARG A 134 16.38 -13.20 -4.16
CA ARG A 134 17.86 -13.30 -4.20
C ARG A 134 18.40 -13.34 -2.78
N LYS A 135 19.46 -14.11 -2.58
CA LYS A 135 20.23 -14.17 -1.32
C LYS A 135 21.61 -13.57 -1.51
N ASN A 136 22.13 -12.97 -0.44
CA ASN A 136 23.53 -12.53 -0.39
C ASN A 136 24.44 -13.75 -0.27
N VAL A 137 25.59 -13.68 -0.93
CA VAL A 137 26.63 -14.72 -0.90
C VAL A 137 27.72 -14.30 0.08
N PRO A 138 28.17 -15.20 0.98
CA PRO A 138 29.28 -14.92 1.89
C PRO A 138 30.52 -14.41 1.15
N LYS A 139 31.37 -13.59 1.80
CA LYS A 139 32.51 -12.95 1.12
C LYS A 139 33.53 -13.98 0.60
N GLU A 140 33.63 -15.10 1.27
CA GLU A 140 34.53 -16.22 1.00
C GLU A 140 34.18 -16.93 -0.31
N GLU A 141 32.90 -16.92 -0.68
CA GLU A 141 32.39 -17.51 -1.92
C GLU A 141 32.32 -16.50 -3.08
N GLN A 142 32.73 -15.24 -2.85
CA GLN A 142 32.75 -14.22 -3.89
C GLN A 142 34.02 -14.33 -4.76
N PHE A 143 33.87 -14.04 -6.05
CA PHE A 143 35.00 -13.99 -6.97
C PHE A 143 35.65 -12.62 -6.87
N ILE A 144 36.86 -12.57 -6.32
CA ILE A 144 37.63 -11.34 -6.12
C ILE A 144 38.91 -11.43 -6.95
N ILE A 145 39.03 -10.58 -7.96
CA ILE A 145 40.25 -10.44 -8.75
C ILE A 145 40.80 -9.05 -8.49
N LYS A 146 41.97 -8.98 -7.85
CA LYS A 146 42.63 -7.71 -7.52
C LYS A 146 43.26 -7.11 -8.77
N ASN A 147 43.26 -5.77 -8.86
CA ASN A 147 43.88 -5.01 -9.94
C ASN A 147 43.51 -5.52 -11.36
N ALA A 148 42.23 -5.83 -11.56
CA ALA A 148 41.71 -6.35 -12.82
C ALA A 148 41.58 -5.27 -13.92
N HIS A 149 41.47 -4.01 -13.52
CA HIS A 149 41.28 -2.86 -14.40
C HIS A 149 41.82 -1.57 -13.77
N GLU A 150 41.89 -0.50 -14.57
CA GLU A 150 42.44 0.78 -14.15
C GLU A 150 41.62 1.44 -13.01
N PRO A 151 42.25 1.81 -11.89
CA PRO A 151 41.56 2.42 -10.75
C PRO A 151 41.22 3.91 -11.01
N ILE A 152 39.99 4.32 -10.69
CA ILE A 152 39.63 5.75 -10.63
C ILE A 152 40.13 6.38 -9.32
N ILE A 153 40.20 5.61 -8.24
CA ILE A 153 40.58 6.06 -6.90
C ILE A 153 41.77 5.26 -6.40
N SER A 154 42.72 5.91 -5.72
CA SER A 154 43.82 5.23 -5.05
C SER A 154 43.33 4.33 -3.92
N ARG A 155 44.02 3.22 -3.65
CA ARG A 155 43.68 2.33 -2.53
C ARG A 155 43.65 3.05 -1.18
N GLU A 156 44.61 3.93 -0.93
CA GLU A 156 44.69 4.76 0.29
C GLU A 156 43.42 5.60 0.51
N THR A 157 42.98 6.35 -0.50
CA THR A 157 41.73 7.14 -0.45
C THR A 157 40.51 6.26 -0.16
N PHE A 158 40.43 5.07 -0.79
CA PHE A 158 39.29 4.16 -0.59
C PHE A 158 39.25 3.61 0.84
N ASP A 159 40.40 3.19 1.37
CA ASP A 159 40.53 2.65 2.72
C ASP A 159 40.23 3.72 3.77
N ALA A 160 40.70 4.96 3.57
CA ALA A 160 40.32 6.10 4.40
C ALA A 160 38.80 6.33 4.44
N VAL A 161 38.13 6.23 3.29
CA VAL A 161 36.66 6.30 3.20
C VAL A 161 35.99 5.15 3.92
N GLN A 162 36.48 3.90 3.81
CA GLN A 162 35.91 2.77 4.54
C GLN A 162 36.01 2.97 6.06
N ASN A 163 37.17 3.40 6.55
CA ASN A 163 37.37 3.70 7.97
C ASN A 163 36.41 4.79 8.46
N GLN A 164 36.25 5.86 7.69
CA GLN A 164 35.33 6.94 8.04
C GLN A 164 33.85 6.49 7.99
N LEU A 165 33.49 5.60 7.05
CA LEU A 165 32.15 4.99 7.00
C LEU A 165 31.85 4.14 8.22
N GLU A 166 32.85 3.39 8.72
CA GLU A 166 32.75 2.58 9.92
C GLU A 166 32.62 3.45 11.17
N GLN A 167 33.44 4.49 11.31
CA GLN A 167 33.34 5.45 12.42
C GLN A 167 32.00 6.18 12.45
N ARG A 168 31.44 6.50 11.27
CA ARG A 168 30.13 7.16 11.12
C ARG A 168 28.95 6.18 11.24
N ARG A 169 29.19 4.89 11.50
CA ARG A 169 28.12 3.90 11.69
C ARG A 169 27.36 4.24 12.97
N LYS A 170 26.22 4.90 12.83
CA LYS A 170 25.29 5.11 13.94
C LYS A 170 24.49 3.85 14.21
N TYR A 171 24.39 3.46 15.48
CA TYR A 171 23.36 2.54 15.93
C TYR A 171 22.01 3.25 15.80
N ILE A 172 21.15 2.75 14.91
CA ILE A 172 19.83 3.32 14.69
C ILE A 172 18.93 2.77 15.81
N THR A 173 18.58 3.62 16.78
CA THR A 173 17.46 3.36 17.69
C THR A 173 16.16 3.38 16.88
N ALA A 174 15.17 2.59 17.28
CA ALA A 174 13.85 2.58 16.64
C ALA A 174 13.32 4.03 16.48
N PRO A 175 12.92 4.45 15.27
CA PRO A 175 12.41 5.79 15.06
C PRO A 175 11.12 5.97 15.87
N LYS A 176 11.02 7.09 16.60
CA LYS A 176 9.75 7.46 17.25
C LYS A 176 8.70 7.70 16.16
N ILE A 177 7.58 6.98 16.27
CA ILE A 177 6.44 7.17 15.37
C ILE A 177 5.64 8.37 15.89
N HIS A 178 5.50 9.40 15.04
CA HIS A 178 4.69 10.58 15.35
C HIS A 178 3.25 10.41 14.84
N LEU A 179 2.30 11.15 15.43
CA LEU A 179 0.85 10.99 15.21
C LEU A 179 0.45 11.00 13.72
N PHE A 180 1.01 11.91 12.91
CA PHE A 180 0.66 12.06 11.50
C PHE A 180 1.59 11.31 10.53
N THR A 181 2.41 10.38 11.03
CA THR A 181 3.27 9.54 10.18
C THR A 181 2.41 8.75 9.18
N ASN A 182 2.80 8.73 7.91
CA ASN A 182 2.10 8.05 6.79
C ASN A 182 0.71 8.61 6.40
N VAL A 183 0.20 9.63 7.08
CA VAL A 183 -1.10 10.26 6.75
C VAL A 183 -0.92 11.66 6.14
N LEU A 184 0.18 12.34 6.46
CA LEU A 184 0.48 13.70 6.02
C LEU A 184 1.36 13.75 4.76
N PHE A 185 0.88 14.44 3.73
CA PHE A 185 1.54 14.59 2.42
C PHE A 185 1.61 16.07 2.01
N CYS A 186 2.59 16.40 1.17
CA CYS A 186 2.64 17.71 0.52
C CYS A 186 1.71 17.71 -0.70
N ALA A 187 0.85 18.74 -0.82
CA ALA A 187 -0.06 18.88 -1.96
C ALA A 187 0.69 19.09 -3.28
N ASP A 188 1.80 19.84 -3.24
CA ASP A 188 2.52 20.26 -4.44
C ASP A 188 3.43 19.18 -5.04
N CYS A 189 4.05 18.33 -4.21
CA CYS A 189 4.95 17.26 -4.69
C CYS A 189 4.47 15.84 -4.39
N GLY A 190 3.34 15.67 -3.70
CA GLY A 190 2.77 14.38 -3.32
C GLY A 190 3.62 13.54 -2.36
N THR A 191 4.77 14.04 -1.91
CA THR A 191 5.67 13.29 -1.02
C THR A 191 5.22 13.41 0.43
N GLY A 192 5.36 12.32 1.20
CA GLY A 192 5.06 12.31 2.63
C GLY A 192 5.89 13.34 3.41
N MET A 193 5.27 13.98 4.40
CA MET A 193 5.92 15.00 5.23
C MET A 193 6.68 14.37 6.39
N TRP A 194 7.77 15.01 6.81
CA TRP A 194 8.73 14.49 7.77
C TRP A 194 8.72 15.32 9.05
N PHE A 195 8.55 14.64 10.18
CA PHE A 195 8.65 15.30 11.47
C PHE A 195 10.08 15.76 11.77
N ARG A 196 10.20 16.96 12.35
CA ARG A 196 11.46 17.54 12.79
C ARG A 196 11.34 18.04 14.21
N SER A 197 11.99 17.34 15.14
CA SER A 197 11.98 17.64 16.57
C SER A 197 12.53 19.00 16.95
N ASN A 198 13.32 19.65 16.08
CA ASN A 198 13.81 21.02 16.32
C ASN A 198 12.79 22.11 15.95
N ARG A 199 11.66 21.74 15.36
CA ARG A 199 10.61 22.66 14.89
C ARG A 199 9.23 22.27 15.38
N ASP A 200 9.11 21.15 16.11
CA ASP A 200 7.85 20.54 16.55
C ASP A 200 6.78 20.52 15.45
N GLY A 201 7.22 20.10 14.26
CA GLY A 201 6.43 20.20 13.06
C GLY A 201 6.93 19.36 11.90
N TYR A 202 6.14 19.33 10.85
CA TYR A 202 6.33 18.54 9.65
C TYR A 202 6.85 19.41 8.52
N ILE A 203 7.86 18.91 7.80
CA ILE A 203 8.42 19.55 6.61
C ILE A 203 8.26 18.66 5.38
N CYS A 204 8.18 19.25 4.19
CA CYS A 204 8.05 18.47 2.96
C CYS A 204 9.24 17.53 2.80
N GLY A 205 8.98 16.22 2.63
CA GLY A 205 10.03 15.20 2.52
C GLY A 205 10.92 15.39 1.29
N ALA A 206 10.35 15.84 0.16
CA ALA A 206 11.11 16.14 -1.05
C ALA A 206 12.06 17.32 -0.85
N TYR A 207 11.57 18.42 -0.24
CA TYR A 207 12.40 19.57 0.13
C TYR A 207 13.48 19.20 1.14
N ALA A 208 13.12 18.42 2.18
CA ALA A 208 14.06 17.96 3.20
C ALA A 208 15.22 17.16 2.60
N ARG A 209 14.92 16.27 1.65
CA ARG A 209 15.92 15.41 1.00
C ARG A 209 16.72 16.14 -0.07
N HIS A 210 16.07 16.86 -0.96
CA HIS A 210 16.66 17.34 -2.23
C HIS A 210 16.72 18.87 -2.35
N GLY A 211 16.03 19.60 -1.48
CA GLY A 211 16.05 21.07 -1.43
C GLY A 211 15.04 21.74 -2.36
N LYS A 212 15.25 23.05 -2.58
CA LYS A 212 14.33 23.94 -3.31
C LYS A 212 14.01 23.47 -4.72
N LYS A 213 14.95 22.82 -5.41
CA LYS A 213 14.74 22.27 -6.76
C LYS A 213 13.65 21.19 -6.80
N ALA A 214 13.44 20.46 -5.71
CA ALA A 214 12.46 19.37 -5.65
C ALA A 214 11.07 19.83 -5.17
N CYS A 215 11.01 20.80 -4.26
CA CYS A 215 9.77 21.37 -3.72
C CYS A 215 10.09 22.65 -2.91
N THR A 216 9.09 23.47 -2.60
CA THR A 216 9.23 24.65 -1.72
C THR A 216 9.24 24.25 -0.23
N ALA A 217 9.54 25.20 0.65
CA ALA A 217 9.81 24.98 2.06
C ALA A 217 8.54 24.86 2.93
N HIS A 218 7.65 23.93 2.57
CA HIS A 218 6.45 23.62 3.33
C HIS A 218 6.78 23.24 4.77
N THR A 219 6.18 23.94 5.72
CA THR A 219 6.29 23.61 7.15
C THR A 219 4.93 23.80 7.80
N ILE A 220 4.51 22.83 8.61
CA ILE A 220 3.31 22.92 9.44
C ILE A 220 3.63 22.44 10.85
N LYS A 221 3.17 23.18 11.87
CA LYS A 221 3.34 22.77 13.27
C LYS A 221 2.37 21.64 13.62
N GLU A 222 2.80 20.74 14.48
CA GLU A 222 1.95 19.60 14.89
C GLU A 222 0.70 20.08 15.65
N ASP A 223 0.84 21.05 16.55
CA ASP A 223 -0.26 21.55 17.37
C ASP A 223 -1.32 22.26 16.53
N PHE A 224 -0.90 23.13 15.60
CA PHE A 224 -1.81 23.79 14.67
C PHE A 224 -2.61 22.79 13.83
N LEU A 225 -1.96 21.70 13.39
CA LEU A 225 -2.64 20.66 12.62
C LEU A 225 -3.66 19.90 13.48
N LYS A 226 -3.32 19.58 14.74
CA LYS A 226 -4.25 18.96 15.70
C LYS A 226 -5.48 19.83 15.93
N GLU A 227 -5.29 21.11 16.22
CA GLU A 227 -6.38 22.06 16.45
C GLU A 227 -7.27 22.21 15.22
N THR A 228 -6.67 22.33 14.03
CA THR A 228 -7.42 22.47 12.78
C THR A 228 -8.29 21.24 12.51
N ILE A 229 -7.74 20.03 12.68
CA ILE A 229 -8.48 18.78 12.49
C ILE A 229 -9.59 18.63 13.53
N LEU A 230 -9.32 18.93 14.80
CA LEU A 230 -10.33 18.86 15.85
C LEU A 230 -11.49 19.83 15.59
N ASN A 231 -11.20 21.05 15.15
CA ASN A 231 -12.22 22.04 14.81
C ASN A 231 -13.02 21.63 13.58
N ASP A 232 -12.37 21.08 12.56
CA ASP A 232 -13.04 20.59 11.34
C ASP A 232 -13.96 19.39 11.65
N ILE A 233 -13.50 18.44 12.45
CA ILE A 233 -14.32 17.31 12.92
C ILE A 233 -15.52 17.80 13.75
N LYS A 234 -15.31 18.75 14.67
CA LYS A 234 -16.40 19.36 15.46
C LYS A 234 -17.42 20.04 14.55
N SER A 235 -16.97 20.80 13.55
CA SER A 235 -17.83 21.43 12.54
C SER A 235 -18.64 20.39 11.76
N LEU A 236 -18.01 19.33 11.26
CA LEU A 236 -18.68 18.23 10.56
C LEU A 236 -19.74 17.55 11.43
N ILE A 237 -19.46 17.34 12.72
CA ILE A 237 -20.44 16.77 13.67
C ILE A 237 -21.64 17.70 13.83
N HIS A 238 -21.43 19.01 13.95
CA HIS A 238 -22.50 19.99 14.05
C HIS A 238 -23.31 20.12 12.75
N GLN A 239 -22.70 19.91 11.59
CA GLN A 239 -23.36 19.93 10.28
C GLN A 239 -24.17 18.67 9.96
N ILE A 240 -23.94 17.56 10.66
CA ILE A 240 -24.80 16.38 10.56
C ILE A 240 -26.15 16.74 11.20
N ASP A 241 -27.03 17.28 10.37
CA ASP A 241 -28.36 17.70 10.76
C ASP A 241 -29.18 16.47 11.16
N LYS A 242 -29.27 16.26 12.48
CA LYS A 242 -29.89 15.12 13.15
C LYS A 242 -31.25 14.80 12.54
N GLU A 243 -32.05 15.81 12.20
CA GLU A 243 -33.44 15.62 11.80
C GLU A 243 -33.62 15.12 10.36
N GLN A 244 -32.80 15.57 9.41
CA GLN A 244 -32.93 15.13 8.01
C GLN A 244 -32.51 13.67 7.84
N TYR A 245 -31.43 13.26 8.50
CA TYR A 245 -30.91 11.89 8.38
C TYR A 245 -31.85 10.89 9.08
N ILE A 246 -32.39 11.26 10.25
CA ILE A 246 -33.43 10.49 10.95
C ILE A 246 -34.67 10.36 10.07
N LYS A 247 -35.20 11.47 9.49
CA LYS A 247 -36.37 11.41 8.60
C LYS A 247 -36.13 10.55 7.36
N LYS A 248 -34.94 10.57 6.74
CA LYS A 248 -34.60 9.70 5.59
C LYS A 248 -34.56 8.21 5.99
N MET A 249 -33.98 7.89 7.15
CA MET A 249 -33.92 6.53 7.69
C MET A 249 -35.31 6.02 8.12
N GLU A 250 -36.11 6.85 8.79
CA GLU A 250 -37.51 6.57 9.14
C GLU A 250 -38.37 6.28 7.90
N ARG A 251 -38.21 7.06 6.82
CA ARG A 251 -38.92 6.83 5.55
C ARG A 251 -38.56 5.47 4.95
N LYS A 252 -37.27 5.08 4.97
CA LYS A 252 -36.80 3.79 4.43
C LYS A 252 -37.29 2.60 5.28
N SER A 253 -37.31 2.76 6.60
CA SER A 253 -37.89 1.77 7.53
C SER A 253 -39.40 1.62 7.35
N LYS A 254 -40.15 2.73 7.23
CA LYS A 254 -41.60 2.72 6.93
C LYS A 254 -41.92 2.10 5.57
N SER A 255 -41.13 2.39 4.54
CA SER A 255 -41.26 1.77 3.20
C SER A 255 -41.07 0.26 3.27
N THR A 256 -40.03 -0.21 3.97
CA THR A 256 -39.73 -1.65 4.09
C THR A 256 -40.83 -2.39 4.86
N LYS A 257 -41.34 -1.80 5.95
CA LYS A 257 -42.51 -2.34 6.67
C LYS A 257 -43.77 -2.36 5.80
N SER A 258 -44.01 -1.32 5.00
CA SER A 258 -45.16 -1.26 4.08
C SER A 258 -45.10 -2.35 3.00
N ASP A 259 -43.93 -2.61 2.42
CA ASP A 259 -43.77 -3.62 1.37
C ASP A 259 -43.85 -5.05 1.91
N SER A 260 -43.31 -5.31 3.11
CA SER A 260 -43.52 -6.59 3.82
C SER A 260 -45.01 -6.80 4.15
N GLN A 261 -45.74 -5.76 4.57
CA GLN A 261 -47.18 -5.85 4.82
C GLN A 261 -47.99 -6.17 3.55
N LYS A 262 -47.63 -5.59 2.40
CA LYS A 262 -48.26 -5.92 1.11
C LYS A 262 -48.04 -7.39 0.72
N LYS A 263 -46.85 -7.94 0.97
CA LYS A 263 -46.53 -9.35 0.72
C LYS A 263 -47.36 -10.27 1.63
N ILE A 264 -47.46 -9.95 2.93
CA ILE A 264 -48.31 -10.69 3.88
C ILE A 264 -49.78 -10.68 3.42
N ASN A 265 -50.30 -9.53 2.97
CA ASN A 265 -51.67 -9.43 2.46
C ASN A 265 -51.88 -10.28 1.19
N LYS A 266 -50.88 -10.38 0.31
CA LYS A 266 -50.95 -11.25 -0.88
C LYS A 266 -50.97 -12.73 -0.49
N ILE A 267 -50.14 -13.13 0.47
CA ILE A 267 -50.10 -14.50 1.00
C ILE A 267 -51.45 -14.86 1.64
N ASN A 268 -52.03 -13.97 2.46
CA ASN A 268 -53.36 -14.19 3.06
C ASN A 268 -54.44 -14.43 1.98
N LYS A 269 -54.46 -13.63 0.90
CA LYS A 269 -55.39 -13.82 -0.22
C LYS A 269 -55.21 -15.18 -0.90
N GLN A 270 -53.97 -15.62 -1.10
CA GLN A 270 -53.68 -16.94 -1.69
C GLN A 270 -54.13 -18.09 -0.78
N MET A 271 -53.92 -17.96 0.54
CA MET A 271 -54.41 -18.92 1.52
C MET A 271 -55.94 -19.00 1.51
N ASP A 272 -56.66 -17.88 1.38
CA ASP A 272 -58.13 -17.88 1.32
C ASP A 272 -58.67 -18.54 0.04
N VAL A 273 -58.00 -18.36 -1.10
CA VAL A 273 -58.34 -19.08 -2.34
C VAL A 273 -58.18 -20.59 -2.17
N LEU A 274 -57.08 -21.05 -1.56
CA LEU A 274 -56.85 -22.48 -1.30
C LEU A 274 -57.85 -23.05 -0.28
N LYS A 275 -58.19 -22.32 0.78
CA LYS A 275 -59.24 -22.70 1.73
C LYS A 275 -60.60 -22.83 1.05
N ASN A 276 -60.94 -21.92 0.13
CA ASN A 276 -62.18 -22.01 -0.64
C ASN A 276 -62.16 -23.19 -1.63
N ARG A 277 -61.01 -23.50 -2.23
CA ARG A 277 -60.84 -24.70 -3.06
C ARG A 277 -61.06 -25.98 -2.26
N LYS A 278 -60.52 -26.06 -1.04
CA LYS A 278 -60.78 -27.14 -0.08
C LYS A 278 -62.26 -27.32 0.24
N ARG A 279 -63.00 -26.23 0.47
CA ARG A 279 -64.46 -26.26 0.66
C ARG A 279 -65.21 -26.81 -0.56
N LYS A 280 -64.77 -26.44 -1.78
CA LYS A 280 -65.36 -26.97 -3.02
C LYS A 280 -65.15 -28.47 -3.17
N PHE A 281 -63.96 -28.99 -2.86
CA PHE A 281 -63.69 -30.43 -2.89
C PHE A 281 -64.55 -31.21 -1.88
N ILE A 282 -64.82 -30.64 -0.71
CA ILE A 282 -65.74 -31.24 0.28
C ILE A 282 -67.15 -31.38 -0.31
N ASN A 283 -67.65 -30.33 -0.98
CA ASN A 283 -68.97 -30.38 -1.60
C ASN A 283 -69.04 -31.38 -2.76
N LEU A 284 -68.00 -31.43 -3.61
CA LEU A 284 -67.93 -32.39 -4.73
C LEU A 284 -67.88 -33.86 -4.26
N LEU A 285 -67.26 -34.12 -3.11
CA LEU A 285 -67.30 -35.43 -2.47
C LEU A 285 -68.70 -35.76 -1.95
N ALA A 286 -69.36 -34.79 -1.31
CA ALA A 286 -70.73 -34.96 -0.79
C ALA A 286 -71.74 -35.22 -1.91
N ASP A 287 -71.54 -34.62 -3.09
CA ASP A 287 -72.37 -34.83 -4.29
C ASP A 287 -72.04 -36.15 -5.04
N GLY A 288 -71.05 -36.92 -4.57
CA GLY A 288 -70.65 -38.21 -5.16
C GLY A 288 -69.95 -38.12 -6.52
N ILE A 289 -69.47 -36.92 -6.89
CA ILE A 289 -68.87 -36.64 -8.20
C ILE A 289 -67.41 -37.12 -8.26
N ILE A 290 -66.72 -37.18 -7.12
CA ILE A 290 -65.33 -37.61 -6.98
C ILE A 290 -65.22 -38.79 -6.01
N THR A 291 -64.20 -39.62 -6.20
CA THR A 291 -63.89 -40.73 -5.29
C THR A 291 -63.20 -40.24 -4.02
N ASN A 292 -63.25 -41.04 -2.95
CA ASN A 292 -62.52 -40.76 -1.71
C ASN A 292 -61.01 -40.63 -1.94
N GLU A 293 -60.44 -41.39 -2.88
CA GLU A 293 -59.00 -41.38 -3.21
C GLU A 293 -58.59 -40.05 -3.87
N GLU A 294 -59.35 -39.60 -4.88
CA GLU A 294 -59.12 -38.31 -5.55
C GLU A 294 -59.28 -37.10 -4.62
N TYR A 295 -60.20 -37.20 -3.65
CA TYR A 295 -60.38 -36.20 -2.61
C TYR A 295 -59.16 -36.13 -1.67
N GLN A 296 -58.65 -37.28 -1.21
CA GLN A 296 -57.47 -37.33 -0.34
C GLN A 296 -56.25 -36.71 -1.00
N GLU A 297 -55.96 -37.08 -2.26
CA GLU A 297 -54.82 -36.55 -3.01
C GLU A 297 -54.91 -35.02 -3.19
N SER A 298 -56.10 -34.51 -3.54
CA SER A 298 -56.34 -33.07 -3.73
C SER A 298 -56.25 -32.27 -2.42
N ILE A 299 -56.69 -32.84 -1.30
CA ILE A 299 -56.60 -32.22 0.03
C ILE A 299 -55.17 -32.22 0.55
N GLU A 300 -54.43 -33.30 0.34
CA GLU A 300 -53.04 -33.42 0.77
C GLU A 300 -52.15 -32.40 0.04
N ALA A 301 -52.30 -32.28 -1.29
CA ALA A 301 -51.63 -31.24 -2.07
C ALA A 301 -52.00 -29.82 -1.59
N THR A 302 -53.29 -29.55 -1.36
CA THR A 302 -53.75 -28.23 -0.90
C THR A 302 -53.26 -27.90 0.52
N ASN A 303 -53.19 -28.89 1.42
CA ASN A 303 -52.66 -28.72 2.77
C ASN A 303 -51.16 -28.41 2.74
N LYS A 304 -50.40 -29.09 1.87
CA LYS A 304 -48.95 -28.85 1.68
C LYS A 304 -48.66 -27.44 1.17
N ASP A 305 -49.50 -26.92 0.27
CA ASP A 305 -49.37 -25.54 -0.19
C ASP A 305 -49.75 -24.52 0.91
N LEU A 306 -50.75 -24.84 1.73
CA LEU A 306 -51.13 -24.01 2.88
C LEU A 306 -50.05 -23.96 3.96
N THR A 307 -49.39 -25.07 4.29
CA THR A 307 -48.30 -25.10 5.27
C THR A 307 -47.11 -24.28 4.78
N LYS A 308 -46.74 -24.41 3.51
CA LYS A 308 -45.67 -23.61 2.90
C LYS A 308 -45.97 -22.10 2.93
N LEU A 309 -47.20 -21.70 2.63
CA LEU A 309 -47.61 -20.29 2.70
C LEU A 309 -47.65 -19.77 4.15
N MET A 310 -48.01 -20.62 5.11
CA MET A 310 -47.96 -20.28 6.55
C MET A 310 -46.53 -20.08 7.05
N GLU A 311 -45.59 -20.94 6.65
CA GLU A 311 -44.17 -20.79 6.99
C GLU A 311 -43.60 -19.48 6.43
N GLN A 312 -43.87 -19.18 5.15
CA GLN A 312 -43.44 -17.92 4.52
C GLN A 312 -44.04 -16.68 5.22
N LYS A 313 -45.28 -16.78 5.70
CA LYS A 313 -45.92 -15.70 6.46
C LYS A 313 -45.24 -15.51 7.82
N ASN A 314 -44.95 -16.58 8.53
CA ASN A 314 -44.32 -16.52 9.85
C ASN A 314 -42.88 -16.00 9.78
N GLU A 315 -42.13 -16.34 8.73
CA GLU A 315 -40.81 -15.79 8.46
C GLU A 315 -40.85 -14.28 8.17
N LEU A 316 -41.85 -13.80 7.43
CA LEU A 316 -42.02 -12.37 7.18
C LEU A 316 -42.47 -11.61 8.44
N LEU A 317 -43.25 -12.24 9.31
CA LEU A 317 -43.69 -11.65 10.58
C LEU A 317 -42.54 -11.56 11.59
N SER A 318 -41.68 -12.57 11.69
CA SER A 318 -40.52 -12.53 12.59
C SER A 318 -39.50 -11.45 12.19
N LEU A 319 -39.34 -11.20 10.88
CA LEU A 319 -38.54 -10.08 10.36
C LEU A 319 -39.17 -8.70 10.64
N MET A 320 -40.47 -8.65 10.96
CA MET A 320 -41.17 -7.43 11.36
C MET A 320 -41.18 -7.23 12.89
N GLU A 321 -41.21 -8.33 13.64
CA GLU A 321 -41.20 -8.39 15.11
C GLU A 321 -39.81 -8.31 15.72
N SER A 322 -38.72 -8.45 14.96
CA SER A 322 -37.38 -8.11 15.46
C SER A 322 -37.35 -6.62 15.85
N GLU A 323 -37.57 -6.37 17.13
CA GLU A 323 -37.83 -5.08 17.74
C GLU A 323 -36.72 -4.05 17.50
N ASP A 324 -37.17 -2.82 17.24
CA ASP A 324 -36.47 -1.55 17.43
C ASP A 324 -35.03 -1.41 16.91
N VAL A 325 -34.92 -1.51 15.59
CA VAL A 325 -33.86 -0.80 14.84
C VAL A 325 -33.73 0.66 15.30
N ILE A 326 -34.84 1.30 15.69
CA ILE A 326 -34.86 2.70 16.18
C ILE A 326 -34.16 2.83 17.54
N GLN A 327 -34.49 1.99 18.54
CA GLN A 327 -33.81 2.03 19.86
C GLN A 327 -32.35 1.60 19.77
N THR A 328 -32.04 0.62 18.92
CA THR A 328 -30.65 0.19 18.68
C THR A 328 -29.82 1.34 18.08
N ILE A 329 -30.41 2.14 17.20
CA ILE A 329 -29.80 3.34 16.62
C ILE A 329 -29.65 4.46 17.66
N GLU A 330 -30.63 4.68 18.55
CA GLU A 330 -30.49 5.66 19.64
C GLU A 330 -29.41 5.29 20.65
N LYS A 331 -29.22 3.98 20.89
CA LYS A 331 -28.13 3.47 21.72
C LYS A 331 -26.77 3.67 21.05
N LEU A 332 -26.63 3.31 19.77
CA LEU A 332 -25.46 3.61 18.94
C LEU A 332 -25.14 5.11 18.90
N LYS A 333 -26.17 5.96 18.88
CA LYS A 333 -26.04 7.43 18.92
C LYS A 333 -25.46 7.92 20.24
N LYS A 334 -25.88 7.37 21.39
CA LYS A 334 -25.30 7.73 22.70
C LYS A 334 -23.85 7.28 22.81
N GLU A 335 -23.54 6.08 22.33
CA GLU A 335 -22.16 5.55 22.31
C GLU A 335 -21.25 6.37 21.38
N LEU A 336 -21.73 6.75 20.19
CA LEU A 336 -21.01 7.65 19.29
C LEU A 336 -20.80 9.01 19.92
N LEU A 337 -21.80 9.63 20.55
CA LEU A 337 -21.66 10.94 21.19
C LEU A 337 -20.73 10.92 22.42
N GLN A 338 -20.69 9.83 23.17
CA GLN A 338 -19.72 9.64 24.27
C GLN A 338 -18.30 9.42 23.75
N PHE A 339 -18.14 8.70 22.63
CA PHE A 339 -16.86 8.68 21.93
C PHE A 339 -16.50 10.09 21.45
N LEU A 340 -17.39 10.83 20.77
CA LEU A 340 -17.07 12.12 20.12
C LEU A 340 -16.63 13.26 21.05
N ASN A 341 -16.73 13.10 22.37
CA ASN A 341 -16.25 14.07 23.37
C ASN A 341 -14.75 13.87 23.69
N PHE A 342 -13.93 13.64 22.67
CA PHE A 342 -12.48 13.53 22.83
C PHE A 342 -11.86 14.93 22.80
N ASP A 343 -11.25 15.32 23.92
CA ASP A 343 -10.41 16.53 23.98
C ASP A 343 -9.04 16.31 23.30
N GLU A 344 -8.67 15.06 23.00
CA GLU A 344 -7.40 14.70 22.37
C GLU A 344 -7.57 13.86 21.09
N LEU A 345 -6.82 14.23 20.06
CA LEU A 345 -6.73 13.48 18.81
C LEU A 345 -5.82 12.26 18.99
N THR A 346 -6.39 11.07 19.18
CA THR A 346 -5.64 9.81 19.27
C THR A 346 -5.33 9.22 17.88
N GLU A 347 -4.28 8.38 17.81
CA GLU A 347 -3.86 7.69 16.57
C GLU A 347 -4.98 6.83 15.98
N ASP A 348 -5.77 6.15 16.82
CA ASP A 348 -6.93 5.36 16.40
C ASP A 348 -8.00 6.19 15.70
N ILE A 349 -8.31 7.38 16.23
CA ILE A 349 -9.30 8.28 15.65
C ILE A 349 -8.81 8.76 14.28
N LEU A 350 -7.53 9.14 14.20
CA LEU A 350 -6.90 9.58 12.97
C LEU A 350 -7.01 8.51 11.88
N HIS A 351 -6.63 7.28 12.19
CA HIS A 351 -6.68 6.18 11.22
C HIS A 351 -8.11 5.75 10.84
N ARG A 352 -9.10 5.95 11.70
CA ARG A 352 -10.50 5.61 11.38
C ARG A 352 -11.20 6.67 10.54
N LEU A 353 -10.96 7.95 10.82
CA LEU A 353 -11.69 9.04 10.19
C LEU A 353 -10.97 9.60 8.96
N ILE A 354 -9.64 9.68 9.02
CA ILE A 354 -8.83 10.38 8.02
C ILE A 354 -8.17 9.37 7.09
N ASN A 355 -8.26 9.62 5.79
CA ASN A 355 -7.57 8.87 4.77
C ASN A 355 -6.20 9.49 4.49
N ARG A 356 -6.18 10.81 4.26
CA ARG A 356 -5.01 11.55 3.81
C ARG A 356 -5.15 13.03 4.17
N ILE A 357 -4.05 13.66 4.57
CA ILE A 357 -3.98 15.11 4.79
C ILE A 357 -2.96 15.67 3.82
N GLU A 358 -3.32 16.70 3.06
CA GLU A 358 -2.43 17.39 2.14
C GLU A 358 -2.15 18.81 2.60
N VAL A 359 -0.89 19.21 2.65
CA VAL A 359 -0.50 20.56 3.06
C VAL A 359 0.00 21.33 1.84
N LYS A 360 -0.63 22.48 1.56
CA LYS A 360 -0.21 23.41 0.51
C LYS A 360 0.94 24.31 0.97
N GLU A 361 1.56 25.03 0.02
CA GLU A 361 2.62 26.01 0.29
C GLU A 361 2.27 27.02 1.38
N ASP A 362 1.04 27.51 1.41
CA ASP A 362 0.54 28.48 2.40
C ASP A 362 0.36 27.89 3.81
N GLY A 363 0.62 26.60 3.99
CA GLY A 363 0.44 25.89 5.26
C GLY A 363 -1.01 25.48 5.54
N THR A 364 -1.93 25.71 4.60
CA THR A 364 -3.33 25.28 4.73
C THR A 364 -3.43 23.76 4.54
N PRO A 365 -3.96 23.01 5.53
CA PRO A 365 -4.21 21.58 5.38
C PRO A 365 -5.54 21.32 4.66
N ILE A 366 -5.52 20.38 3.71
CA ILE A 366 -6.69 19.80 3.06
C ILE A 366 -6.87 18.39 3.65
N ILE A 367 -8.02 18.14 4.28
CA ILE A 367 -8.29 16.88 4.95
C ILE A 367 -9.19 16.02 4.07
N HIS A 368 -8.72 14.83 3.71
CA HIS A 368 -9.51 13.82 3.01
C HIS A 368 -10.00 12.77 4.00
N TYR A 369 -11.30 12.79 4.29
CA TYR A 369 -11.96 11.82 5.16
C TYR A 369 -12.25 10.50 4.44
N ARG A 370 -12.39 9.41 5.21
CA ARG A 370 -12.78 8.09 4.70
C ARG A 370 -14.28 7.97 4.40
N PHE A 371 -15.07 8.87 4.93
CA PHE A 371 -16.51 8.96 4.69
C PHE A 371 -16.81 10.10 3.73
N THR A 372 -17.90 9.98 2.97
CA THR A 372 -18.39 11.05 2.11
C THR A 372 -18.84 12.21 2.99
N THR A 373 -18.13 13.33 2.90
CA THR A 373 -18.56 14.57 3.57
C THR A 373 -19.92 14.97 3.01
N PRO A 374 -20.87 15.39 3.87
CA PRO A 374 -22.13 15.94 3.37
C PRO A 374 -21.81 17.11 2.42
N LYS A 375 -22.29 17.04 1.19
CA LYS A 375 -22.13 18.14 0.24
C LYS A 375 -22.90 19.33 0.80
N ILE A 376 -22.19 20.43 1.02
CA ILE A 376 -22.76 21.74 1.28
C ILE A 376 -23.25 22.25 -0.09
N GLU A 377 -24.56 22.16 -0.33
CA GLU A 377 -25.25 22.93 -1.38
C GLU A 377 -26.14 23.97 -0.71
#